data_AF-A0A6N7IY76-F1
#
_entry.id   AF-A0A6N7IY76-F1
#
_cell.length_a   1.000
_cell.length_b   1.000
_cell.length_c   1.000
_cell.angle_alpha   90.00
_cell.angle_beta   90.00
_cell.angle_gamma   90.00
#
_symmetry.space_group_name_H-M   'P 1'
#
loop_
_entity.id
_entity.type
_entity.pdbx_description
1 polymer ?
#
loop_
_entity_poly.entity_id
_entity_poly.type
_entity_poly.pdbx_seq_one_letter_code
_entity_poly.pdbx_strand_id
1 'polypeptide(L)'
;MEPTFEQALSKMLTRRYTRTAIQRALVSVLVHFERTELPTRFDDVPYVRPLAFNTVGRRVMHEIKKTVPLLSKYHPDLAFEARVTEAYRLPLGLSAPEHRQTPQFIDSK
;
A
#
# COMPACT_ATOMS: atom_id res chain seq x y z
N MET A 1 -33.70 -8.03 0.42
CA MET A 1 -32.41 -8.59 -0.01
C MET A 1 -31.42 -7.46 0.05
N GLU A 2 -30.45 -7.52 0.97
CA GLU A 2 -29.44 -6.47 1.11
C GLU A 2 -28.61 -6.39 -0.19
N PRO A 3 -28.34 -5.19 -0.72
CA PRO A 3 -27.53 -5.04 -1.92
C PRO A 3 -26.10 -5.51 -1.64
N THR A 4 -25.57 -6.39 -2.48
CA THR A 4 -24.19 -6.88 -2.34
C THR A 4 -23.23 -6.19 -3.30
N PHE A 5 -21.94 -6.15 -2.93
CA PHE A 5 -20.89 -5.63 -3.79
C PHE A 5 -20.83 -6.38 -5.13
N GLU A 6 -21.02 -7.71 -5.13
CA GLU A 6 -21.02 -8.52 -6.35
C GLU A 6 -22.18 -8.16 -7.29
N GLN A 7 -23.36 -7.86 -6.75
CA GLN A 7 -24.50 -7.40 -7.54
C GLN A 7 -24.23 -6.03 -8.16
N ALA A 8 -23.62 -5.10 -7.40
CA ALA A 8 -23.22 -3.80 -7.92
C ALA A 8 -22.16 -3.94 -9.03
N LEU A 9 -21.14 -4.75 -8.79
CA LEU A 9 -20.06 -4.98 -9.74
C LEU A 9 -20.56 -5.61 -11.04
N SER A 10 -21.46 -6.58 -10.95
CA SER A 10 -22.08 -7.22 -12.13
C SER A 10 -22.86 -6.23 -13.00
N LYS A 11 -23.51 -5.23 -12.39
CA LYS A 11 -24.25 -4.17 -13.09
C LYS A 11 -23.34 -3.11 -13.74
N MET A 12 -22.10 -2.97 -13.28
CA MET A 12 -21.12 -2.00 -13.80
C MET A 12 -20.29 -2.55 -14.97
N LEU A 13 -20.31 -3.87 -15.20
CA LEU A 13 -19.55 -4.50 -16.29
C LEU A 13 -20.02 -3.98 -17.65
N THR A 14 -19.05 -3.64 -18.50
CA THR A 14 -19.30 -3.24 -19.89
C THR A 14 -18.36 -4.00 -20.81
N ARG A 15 -18.64 -3.99 -22.13
CA ARG A 15 -17.74 -4.60 -23.12
C ARG A 15 -16.33 -3.99 -23.12
N ARG A 16 -16.19 -2.73 -22.68
CA ARG A 16 -14.92 -1.98 -22.65
C ARG A 16 -14.12 -2.20 -21.36
N TYR A 17 -14.76 -2.45 -20.23
CA TYR A 17 -14.09 -2.51 -18.92
C TYR A 17 -14.26 -3.88 -18.27
N THR A 18 -13.13 -4.53 -18.01
CA THR A 18 -13.10 -5.80 -17.28
C THR A 18 -13.46 -5.60 -15.81
N ARG A 19 -13.84 -6.69 -15.14
CA ARG A 19 -14.10 -6.72 -13.69
C ARG A 19 -12.94 -6.11 -12.89
N THR A 20 -11.71 -6.49 -13.22
CA THR A 20 -10.50 -5.99 -12.56
C THR A 20 -10.24 -4.51 -12.81
N ALA A 21 -10.61 -3.97 -13.98
CA ALA A 21 -10.50 -2.55 -14.26
C ALA A 21 -11.45 -1.72 -13.36
N ILE A 22 -12.71 -2.17 -13.24
CA ILE A 22 -13.69 -1.50 -12.37
C ILE A 22 -13.30 -1.61 -10.90
N GLN A 23 -12.86 -2.79 -10.44
CA GLN A 23 -12.39 -2.96 -9.07
C GLN A 23 -11.23 -2.03 -8.73
N ARG A 24 -10.24 -1.90 -9.61
CA ARG A 24 -9.13 -0.95 -9.42
C ARG A 24 -9.63 0.50 -9.37
N ALA A 25 -10.57 0.87 -10.22
CA ALA A 25 -11.16 2.21 -10.19
C ALA A 25 -11.89 2.49 -8.86
N LEU A 26 -12.66 1.52 -8.35
CA LEU A 26 -13.32 1.63 -7.05
C LEU A 26 -12.32 1.75 -5.90
N VAL A 27 -11.21 1.01 -5.94
CA VAL A 27 -10.12 1.16 -4.97
C VAL A 27 -9.50 2.56 -5.07
N SER A 28 -9.21 3.06 -6.27
CA SER A 28 -8.70 4.43 -6.46
C SER A 28 -9.65 5.49 -5.89
N VAL A 29 -10.97 5.29 -5.99
CA VAL A 29 -11.97 6.16 -5.35
C VAL A 29 -11.90 6.04 -3.83
N LEU A 30 -11.84 4.82 -3.29
CA LEU A 30 -11.79 4.55 -1.85
C LEU A 30 -10.58 5.21 -1.18
N VAL A 31 -9.41 5.14 -1.82
CA VAL A 31 -8.18 5.72 -1.30
C VAL A 31 -7.95 7.17 -1.74
N HIS A 32 -8.93 7.78 -2.41
CA HIS A 32 -8.83 9.14 -2.96
C HIS A 32 -7.51 9.35 -3.73
N PHE A 33 -7.28 8.50 -4.73
CA PHE A 33 -6.11 8.57 -5.60
C PHE A 33 -6.38 9.49 -6.79
N GLU A 34 -5.68 10.61 -6.83
CA GLU A 34 -5.85 11.62 -7.87
C GLU A 34 -4.86 11.44 -9.03
N ARG A 35 -5.21 11.94 -10.21
CA ARG A 35 -4.32 11.88 -11.39
C ARG A 35 -3.04 12.71 -11.21
N THR A 36 -3.06 13.71 -10.35
CA THR A 36 -1.93 14.56 -9.96
C THR A 36 -0.89 13.81 -9.13
N GLU A 37 -1.31 12.76 -8.41
CA GLU A 37 -0.45 11.89 -7.61
C GLU A 37 0.22 10.78 -8.44
N LEU A 38 -0.15 10.62 -9.72
CA LEU A 38 0.51 9.66 -10.60
C LEU A 38 1.96 10.08 -10.85
N PRO A 39 2.94 9.19 -10.59
CA PRO A 39 4.30 9.47 -10.99
C PRO A 39 4.37 9.59 -12.51
N THR A 40 5.08 10.61 -13.00
CA THR A 40 5.27 10.87 -14.43
C THR A 40 6.16 9.81 -15.09
N ARG A 41 7.01 9.14 -14.31
CA ARG A 41 7.84 7.99 -14.70
C ARG A 41 7.91 6.99 -13.55
N PHE A 42 7.98 5.71 -13.89
CA PHE A 42 8.16 4.61 -12.92
C PHE A 42 9.61 4.16 -12.81
N ASP A 43 10.55 4.91 -13.40
CA ASP A 43 11.96 4.52 -13.50
C ASP A 43 12.73 4.81 -12.20
N ASP A 44 12.20 5.69 -11.35
CA ASP A 44 12.82 6.09 -10.10
C ASP A 44 12.12 5.43 -8.90
N VAL A 45 12.90 4.76 -8.06
CA VAL A 45 12.45 4.22 -6.76
C VAL A 45 12.72 5.29 -5.70
N PRO A 46 11.70 6.00 -5.18
CA PRO A 46 11.91 7.13 -4.28
C PRO A 46 12.45 6.68 -2.91
N TYR A 47 12.06 5.48 -2.47
CA TYR A 47 12.51 4.88 -1.22
C TYR A 47 12.26 3.38 -1.19
N VAL A 48 12.92 2.71 -0.24
CA VAL A 48 12.61 1.34 0.16
C VAL A 48 12.00 1.37 1.56
N ARG A 49 10.80 0.81 1.71
CA ARG A 49 10.12 0.63 3.01
C ARG A 49 10.25 -0.82 3.47
N PRO A 50 11.16 -1.13 4.41
CA PRO A 50 11.24 -2.47 4.96
C PRO A 50 10.02 -2.74 5.84
N LEU A 51 9.35 -3.88 5.63
CA LEU A 51 8.22 -4.32 6.47
C LEU A 51 8.68 -5.27 7.57
N ALA A 52 9.58 -6.20 7.22
CA ALA A 52 10.21 -7.11 8.16
C ALA A 52 11.60 -7.51 7.66
N PHE A 53 12.51 -7.90 8.56
CA PHE A 53 13.84 -8.40 8.22
C PHE A 53 14.39 -9.37 9.28
N ASN A 54 15.26 -10.27 8.84
CA ASN A 54 16.02 -11.20 9.70
C ASN A 54 17.49 -10.75 9.83
N THR A 55 18.34 -11.53 10.49
CA THR A 55 19.78 -11.24 10.65
C THR A 55 20.50 -11.00 9.31
N VAL A 56 20.23 -11.82 8.29
CA VAL A 56 20.79 -11.67 6.94
C VAL A 56 20.27 -10.42 6.26
N GLY A 57 18.95 -10.19 6.32
CA GLY A 57 18.28 -9.02 5.75
C GLY A 57 18.79 -7.71 6.36
N ARG A 58 19.12 -7.70 7.66
CA ARG A 58 19.78 -6.56 8.30
C ARG A 58 21.11 -6.21 7.64
N ARG A 59 21.95 -7.21 7.33
CA ARG A 59 23.25 -7.00 6.67
C ARG A 59 23.07 -6.39 5.28
N VAL A 60 22.19 -6.97 4.48
CA VAL A 60 21.86 -6.48 3.13
C VAL A 60 21.30 -5.06 3.19
N MET A 61 20.44 -4.77 4.17
CA MET A 61 19.84 -3.45 4.33
C MET A 61 20.86 -2.37 4.72
N HIS A 62 21.90 -2.72 5.48
CA HIS A 62 23.03 -1.82 5.75
C HIS A 62 23.81 -1.45 4.48
N GLU A 63 23.87 -2.34 3.49
CA GLU A 63 24.51 -2.08 2.19
C GLU A 63 23.61 -1.21 1.31
N ILE A 64 22.33 -1.58 1.16
CA ILE A 64 21.35 -0.86 0.31
C ILE A 64 21.12 0.58 0.78
N LYS A 65 21.17 0.83 2.11
CA LYS A 65 21.00 2.17 2.68
C LYS A 65 22.00 3.21 2.12
N LYS A 66 23.12 2.76 1.54
CA LYS A 66 24.11 3.65 0.90
C LYS A 66 23.66 4.15 -0.47
N THR A 67 22.76 3.43 -1.13
CA THR A 67 22.35 3.69 -2.53
C THR A 67 20.94 4.24 -2.61
N VAL A 68 20.03 3.81 -1.73
CA VAL A 68 18.62 4.20 -1.76
C VAL A 68 18.14 4.64 -0.37
N PRO A 69 17.30 5.69 -0.26
CA PRO A 69 16.68 6.06 1.00
C PRO A 69 15.85 4.93 1.59
N LEU A 70 16.14 4.57 2.84
CA LEU A 70 15.41 3.54 3.58
C LEU A 70 14.47 4.19 4.60
N LEU A 71 13.16 4.05 4.40
CA LEU A 71 12.14 4.61 5.28
C LEU A 71 11.60 3.53 6.21
N SER A 72 12.27 3.34 7.35
CA SER A 72 11.84 2.39 8.40
C SER A 72 10.86 3.00 9.40
N LYS A 73 10.93 4.33 9.61
CA LYS A 73 9.99 5.08 10.44
C LYS A 73 9.01 5.82 9.55
N TYR A 74 7.90 6.27 10.14
CA TYR A 74 6.95 7.13 9.44
C TYR A 74 7.65 8.38 8.86
N HIS A 75 7.36 8.68 7.60
CA HIS A 75 7.88 9.82 6.84
C HIS A 75 6.75 10.44 6.02
N PRO A 76 6.73 11.75 5.75
CA PRO A 76 5.71 12.38 4.90
C PRO A 76 5.54 11.74 3.52
N ASP A 77 6.62 11.22 2.93
CA ASP A 77 6.57 10.51 1.64
C ASP A 77 5.77 9.19 1.69
N LEU A 78 5.47 8.71 2.90
CA LEU A 78 4.60 7.54 3.15
C LEU A 78 3.13 7.94 3.35
N ALA A 79 2.75 9.21 3.19
CA ALA A 79 1.39 9.67 3.45
C ALA A 79 0.35 8.93 2.58
N PHE A 80 0.69 8.63 1.32
CA PHE A 80 -0.15 7.82 0.44
C PHE A 80 -0.34 6.41 0.99
N GLU A 81 0.76 5.73 1.33
CA GLU A 81 0.70 4.38 1.91
C GLU A 81 -0.07 4.37 3.23
N ALA A 82 0.12 5.37 4.09
CA ALA A 82 -0.63 5.52 5.33
C ALA A 82 -2.13 5.62 5.08
N ARG A 83 -2.56 6.39 4.07
CA ARG A 83 -3.97 6.51 3.67
C ARG A 83 -4.54 5.18 3.21
N VAL A 84 -3.78 4.41 2.42
CA VAL A 84 -4.17 3.06 1.98
C VAL A 84 -4.30 2.11 3.17
N THR A 85 -3.33 2.12 4.09
CA THR A 85 -3.37 1.30 5.32
C THR A 85 -4.58 1.65 6.18
N GLU A 86 -4.93 2.93 6.33
CA GLU A 86 -6.13 3.34 7.05
C GLU A 86 -7.42 2.84 6.39
N ALA A 87 -7.53 2.91 5.06
CA ALA A 87 -8.68 2.36 4.35
C ALA A 87 -8.82 0.84 4.56
N TYR A 88 -7.69 0.11 4.58
CA TYR A 88 -7.65 -1.32 4.86
C TYR A 88 -8.00 -1.65 6.33
N ARG A 89 -7.66 -0.77 7.27
CA ARG A 89 -7.93 -0.93 8.70
C ARG A 89 -9.42 -0.87 9.05
N LEU A 90 -10.20 -0.06 8.33
CA LEU A 90 -11.63 0.19 8.62
C LEU A 90 -12.46 -1.10 8.85
N PRO A 91 -12.47 -2.09 7.94
CA PRO A 91 -13.24 -3.32 8.14
C PRO A 91 -12.67 -4.26 9.22
N LEU A 92 -11.40 -4.13 9.58
CA LEU A 92 -10.75 -5.01 10.57
C LEU A 92 -11.03 -4.59 12.02
N GLY A 93 -11.58 -3.39 12.25
CA GLY A 93 -11.88 -2.90 13.59
C GLY A 93 -10.65 -2.69 14.49
N LEU A 94 -9.45 -2.64 13.90
CA LEU A 94 -8.21 -2.45 14.65
C LEU A 94 -8.10 -1.01 15.16
N SER A 95 -7.71 -0.83 16.41
CA SER A 95 -7.62 0.49 17.05
C SER A 95 -6.30 1.23 16.78
N ALA A 96 -5.23 0.51 16.41
CA ALA A 96 -3.89 1.07 16.28
C ALA A 96 -3.56 1.49 14.83
N PRO A 97 -2.92 2.65 14.61
CA PRO A 97 -2.43 3.05 13.29
C PRO A 97 -1.20 2.23 12.90
N GLU A 98 -1.40 1.18 12.10
CA GLU A 98 -0.32 0.29 11.62
C GLU A 98 0.77 1.02 10.83
N HIS A 99 0.40 2.09 10.10
CA HIS A 99 1.32 2.85 9.26
C HIS A 99 2.45 3.56 10.03
N ARG A 100 2.37 3.61 11.38
CA ARG A 100 3.40 4.18 12.27
C ARG A 100 4.32 3.13 12.90
N GLN A 101 4.06 1.84 12.67
CA GLN A 101 4.87 0.77 13.24
C GLN A 101 6.24 0.68 12.55
N THR A 102 7.25 0.36 13.34
CA THR A 102 8.60 0.06 12.82
C THR A 102 8.65 -1.35 12.23
N PRO A 103 9.62 -1.65 11.36
CA PRO A 103 9.70 -2.94 10.70
C PRO A 103 9.93 -4.05 11.73
N GLN A 104 9.32 -5.21 11.52
CA GLN A 104 9.41 -6.32 12.44
C GLN A 104 10.74 -7.07 12.26
N PHE A 105 11.47 -7.30 13.35
CA PHE A 105 12.62 -8.20 13.32
C PHE A 105 12.14 -9.63 13.55
N ILE A 106 12.29 -10.47 12.53
CA ILE A 106 11.84 -11.87 12.56
C ILE A 106 13.08 -12.72 12.35
N ASP A 107 13.62 -13.28 13.43
CA ASP A 107 14.72 -14.25 13.36
C ASP A 107 14.16 -15.61 13.76
N SER A 108 14.36 -16.62 12.90
CA SER A 108 14.12 -18.01 13.31
C SER A 108 15.32 -18.43 14.15
N LYS A 109 15.05 -18.79 15.41
CA LYS A 109 16.03 -19.44 16.27
C LYS A 109 16.33 -20.86 15.77
#